data_AF-Q76DQ3-F1
#
_entry.id   AF-Q76DQ3-F1
#
_cell.length_a   1.000
_cell.length_b   1.000
_cell.length_c   1.000
_cell.angle_alpha   90.00
_cell.angle_beta   90.00
_cell.angle_gamma   90.00
#
_symmetry.space_group_name_H-M   'P 1'
#
loop_
_entity.id
_entity.type
_entity.pdbx_description
1 polymer ?
#
loop_
_entity_poly.entity_id
_entity_poly.type
_entity_poly.pdbx_seq_one_letter_code
_entity_poly.pdbx_strand_id
1 'polypeptide(L)'
;MPDFAFVTTVHHKFNTHSHTVCRNKSKSRCRKGLANVESLLDAHGDGLEQRPTPQSVLAHKALRAGQVGLSSSSRSDYQQKPVDTDTPPCVVKVFGVGGGGCNAISRMLEDGEFRGVRFAIANTDHQALIEFKKKYILYTQNAVLETVVPLGESICRGLGAGGNPEVGCAAAEESHDRIAQAIGVGTDLLFITAGMGGGTGTGAAPVVARIAKSLGALTVGVVTKPFSFEGRHRMQQALDGVAALRENVDTLIVVSNDRLMHVVPKNMPLKRAFRVADDVLKNGVRGISELITRPGLINVDFADVRSVMAEKGYALLGLGTGSGERRAKEAALAAVSSPLLDFPLNSAKGAVFNICGGPDMTLSEVNQCAEVIFQHLDPDASIIFGATVDPTLGPRADISVTVVATGFAS
;
A
#
# COMPACT_ATOMS: atom_id res chain seq x y z
N MET A 1 -12.19 71.03 -1.28
CA MET A 1 -12.91 70.01 -0.49
C MET A 1 -11.93 68.91 -0.11
N PRO A 2 -11.37 68.92 1.11
CA PRO A 2 -10.69 67.77 1.69
C PRO A 2 -11.46 67.25 2.92
N ASP A 3 -11.40 65.96 3.20
CA ASP A 3 -11.89 65.42 4.48
C ASP A 3 -10.86 64.49 5.13
N PHE A 4 -10.90 64.59 6.45
CA PHE A 4 -9.85 64.39 7.43
C PHE A 4 -9.63 62.93 7.88
N ALA A 5 -8.41 62.68 8.35
CA ALA A 5 -8.03 61.53 9.16
C ALA A 5 -8.74 61.50 10.52
N PHE A 6 -9.10 60.31 11.00
CA PHE A 6 -9.29 60.05 12.43
C PHE A 6 -8.69 58.70 12.83
N VAL A 7 -7.75 58.79 13.78
CA VAL A 7 -7.18 57.72 14.58
C VAL A 7 -8.15 57.43 15.72
N THR A 8 -8.41 56.16 16.04
CA THR A 8 -8.93 55.79 17.37
C THR A 8 -8.40 54.42 17.79
N THR A 9 -7.56 54.45 18.82
CA THR A 9 -7.02 53.32 19.56
C THR A 9 -7.67 53.31 20.93
N VAL A 10 -8.44 52.27 21.31
CA VAL A 10 -8.66 51.88 22.72
C VAL A 10 -9.04 50.40 22.77
N HIS A 11 -8.25 49.56 23.45
CA HIS A 11 -8.79 48.66 24.47
C HIS A 11 -7.71 48.27 25.49
N HIS A 12 -8.09 48.46 26.74
CA HIS A 12 -7.29 48.40 27.95
C HIS A 12 -6.96 46.97 28.40
N LYS A 13 -5.70 46.79 28.81
CA LYS A 13 -5.18 46.14 30.03
C LYS A 13 -6.09 45.11 30.74
N PHE A 14 -5.55 43.91 30.99
CA PHE A 14 -5.39 43.42 32.37
C PHE A 14 -4.09 42.64 32.55
N ASN A 15 -3.60 42.73 33.78
CA ASN A 15 -2.23 42.68 34.23
C ASN A 15 -1.91 41.30 34.85
N THR A 16 -0.67 40.83 34.62
CA THR A 16 0.25 40.07 35.51
C THR A 16 -0.28 39.38 36.78
N HIS A 17 0.13 38.12 37.02
CA HIS A 17 0.99 37.73 38.16
C HIS A 17 1.45 36.25 38.06
N SER A 18 2.72 36.10 37.68
CA SER A 18 3.84 35.41 38.35
C SER A 18 3.66 34.20 39.30
N HIS A 19 4.61 33.27 39.12
CA HIS A 19 5.35 32.44 40.11
C HIS A 19 4.84 31.04 40.52
N THR A 20 5.49 30.05 39.90
CA THR A 20 6.38 29.00 40.48
C THR A 20 6.11 28.50 41.91
N VAL A 21 6.02 27.15 42.08
CA VAL A 21 6.85 26.29 42.97
C VAL A 21 6.17 24.93 43.25
N CYS A 22 6.79 23.87 42.70
CA CYS A 22 7.31 22.66 43.36
C CYS A 22 6.50 21.79 44.37
N ARG A 23 6.61 20.47 44.13
CA ARG A 23 6.73 19.32 45.07
C ARG A 23 5.47 18.67 45.70
N ASN A 24 5.18 17.47 45.18
CA ASN A 24 5.43 16.16 45.82
C ASN A 24 5.00 15.97 47.30
N LYS A 25 3.97 15.13 47.54
CA LYS A 25 3.99 13.89 48.37
C LYS A 25 2.66 13.59 49.09
N SER A 26 2.22 12.34 48.84
CA SER A 26 1.78 11.33 49.81
C SER A 26 0.46 11.47 50.60
N LYS A 27 -0.34 10.39 50.44
CA LYS A 27 -1.12 9.64 51.44
C LYS A 27 -2.26 10.37 52.18
N SER A 28 -3.49 9.90 51.94
CA SER A 28 -4.29 9.09 52.88
C SER A 28 -5.81 9.32 52.78
N ARG A 29 -6.56 8.29 53.20
CA ARG A 29 -8.02 8.15 53.45
C ARG A 29 -8.87 7.65 52.26
N CYS A 30 -9.34 6.39 52.29
CA CYS A 30 -10.52 5.88 53.06
C CYS A 30 -11.79 6.63 52.67
N ARG A 31 -12.93 6.04 52.29
CA ARG A 31 -13.59 4.73 52.54
C ARG A 31 -14.87 4.82 51.66
N LYS A 32 -15.38 3.82 50.94
CA LYS A 32 -16.24 2.70 51.39
C LYS A 32 -17.08 2.30 50.15
N GLY A 33 -17.37 1.02 49.95
CA GLY A 33 -18.58 0.61 49.23
C GLY A 33 -18.49 -0.69 48.44
N LEU A 34 -19.18 -1.71 48.98
CA LEU A 34 -19.78 -2.86 48.28
C LEU A 34 -18.90 -4.10 48.03
N ALA A 35 -19.12 -5.09 48.91
CA ALA A 35 -18.91 -6.50 48.65
C ALA A 35 -20.28 -7.21 48.58
N ASN A 36 -20.37 -8.11 47.59
CA ASN A 36 -21.04 -9.42 47.52
C ASN A 36 -22.44 -9.65 48.09
N VAL A 37 -23.30 -10.25 47.24
CA VAL A 37 -24.06 -11.47 47.58
C VAL A 37 -24.15 -12.35 46.32
N GLU A 38 -23.57 -13.54 46.39
CA GLU A 38 -23.75 -14.67 45.45
C GLU A 38 -24.41 -15.79 46.27
N SER A 39 -25.50 -16.37 45.76
CA SER A 39 -26.35 -17.32 46.47
C SER A 39 -26.15 -18.75 45.97
N LEU A 40 -25.77 -19.62 46.90
CA LEU A 40 -25.88 -21.09 46.88
C LEU A 40 -27.34 -21.57 46.81
N LEU A 41 -27.54 -22.80 46.32
CA LEU A 41 -28.26 -23.85 47.07
C LEU A 41 -27.91 -25.27 46.55
N ASP A 42 -27.49 -26.08 47.53
CA ASP A 42 -27.25 -27.54 47.63
C ASP A 42 -28.48 -28.41 47.27
N ALA A 43 -28.56 -29.75 47.28
CA ALA A 43 -27.72 -30.96 47.25
C ALA A 43 -28.75 -32.13 47.39
N HIS A 44 -28.43 -33.36 46.96
CA HIS A 44 -28.69 -34.65 47.63
C HIS A 44 -28.28 -35.82 46.72
N GLY A 45 -27.58 -36.81 47.28
CA GLY A 45 -26.94 -37.92 46.55
C GLY A 45 -27.61 -39.28 46.71
N ASP A 46 -27.02 -40.30 46.05
CA ASP A 46 -26.75 -41.65 46.58
C ASP A 46 -25.99 -42.47 45.52
N GLY A 47 -25.09 -43.35 45.98
CA GLY A 47 -24.17 -44.12 45.14
C GLY A 47 -24.67 -45.50 44.70
N LEU A 48 -23.85 -46.17 43.88
CA LEU A 48 -23.62 -47.63 43.88
C LEU A 48 -22.40 -47.98 42.99
N GLU A 49 -21.57 -48.89 43.50
CA GLU A 49 -20.33 -49.42 42.96
C GLU A 49 -20.52 -50.35 41.74
N GLN A 50 -19.50 -50.45 40.87
CA GLN A 50 -18.84 -51.73 40.50
C GLN A 50 -17.56 -51.51 39.64
N ARG A 51 -16.48 -52.18 40.06
CA ARG A 51 -15.13 -52.39 39.44
C ARG A 51 -15.19 -53.52 38.37
N PRO A 52 -14.18 -53.79 37.47
CA PRO A 52 -12.75 -54.04 37.82
C PRO A 52 -11.64 -53.70 36.75
N THR A 53 -10.45 -53.18 37.13
CA THR A 53 -9.12 -53.80 37.45
C THR A 53 -8.11 -53.85 36.24
N PRO A 54 -6.80 -54.23 36.40
CA PRO A 54 -5.69 -53.27 36.43
C PRO A 54 -4.38 -53.72 35.71
N GLN A 55 -3.71 -52.87 34.92
CA GLN A 55 -2.29 -53.12 34.60
C GLN A 55 -1.45 -51.85 34.60
N SER A 56 -0.82 -51.59 35.74
CA SER A 56 0.41 -50.81 35.83
C SER A 56 1.32 -51.37 36.92
N VAL A 57 2.62 -51.47 36.59
CA VAL A 57 3.82 -51.47 37.45
C VAL A 57 4.29 -52.79 38.12
N LEU A 58 5.45 -53.27 37.66
CA LEU A 58 6.55 -53.91 38.43
C LEU A 58 7.84 -53.72 37.61
N ALA A 59 8.76 -52.80 37.92
CA ALA A 59 9.72 -52.70 39.04
C ALA A 59 11.02 -53.53 38.85
N HIS A 60 12.10 -52.80 38.51
CA HIS A 60 13.49 -52.85 38.99
C HIS A 60 14.38 -54.13 38.96
N LYS A 61 15.59 -53.89 38.42
CA LYS A 61 16.94 -54.41 38.80
C LYS A 61 17.36 -55.82 38.35
N ALA A 62 18.21 -55.87 37.32
CA ALA A 62 19.44 -56.68 37.33
C ALA A 62 20.55 -55.99 36.51
N LEU A 63 21.74 -55.97 37.10
CA LEU A 63 22.96 -55.26 36.69
C LEU A 63 23.86 -56.15 35.82
N ARG A 64 24.64 -55.49 34.94
CA ARG A 64 25.98 -55.85 34.42
C ARG A 64 26.12 -57.05 33.48
N ALA A 65 26.42 -56.78 32.21
CA ALA A 65 27.72 -57.07 31.58
C ALA A 65 27.70 -56.62 30.09
N GLY A 66 28.78 -55.98 29.62
CA GLY A 66 29.05 -55.83 28.19
C GLY A 66 29.15 -54.40 27.65
N GLN A 67 30.21 -53.66 28.02
CA GLN A 67 30.78 -52.62 27.16
C GLN A 67 31.44 -53.29 25.96
N VAL A 68 31.09 -52.90 24.73
CA VAL A 68 31.97 -52.41 23.62
C VAL A 68 30.99 -51.83 22.58
N GLY A 69 30.75 -50.51 22.51
CA GLY A 69 31.60 -49.56 21.78
C GLY A 69 31.01 -49.32 20.39
N LEU A 70 30.32 -48.20 20.18
CA LEU A 70 30.17 -47.53 18.88
C LEU A 70 29.62 -46.10 19.08
N SER A 71 30.36 -45.17 18.48
CA SER A 71 30.29 -43.72 18.47
C SER A 71 28.92 -43.05 18.58
N SER A 72 28.89 -42.02 19.43
CA SER A 72 27.87 -40.99 19.57
C SER A 72 27.68 -40.17 18.28
N SER A 73 26.56 -40.37 17.59
CA SER A 73 25.93 -39.32 16.77
C SER A 73 24.67 -38.87 17.50
N SER A 74 24.79 -37.76 18.22
CA SER A 74 23.67 -37.06 18.86
C SER A 74 22.63 -36.70 17.81
N ARG A 75 21.44 -37.31 17.91
CA ARG A 75 20.21 -36.82 17.29
C ARG A 75 19.99 -35.39 17.79
N SER A 76 20.24 -34.41 16.94
CA SER A 76 19.86 -33.03 17.19
C SER A 76 18.34 -32.95 17.19
N ASP A 77 17.78 -32.64 18.36
CA ASP A 77 16.41 -32.19 18.51
C ASP A 77 16.14 -31.06 17.51
N TYR A 78 15.34 -31.34 16.48
CA TYR A 78 14.70 -30.31 15.68
C TYR A 78 13.64 -29.65 16.57
N GLN A 79 14.07 -28.70 17.40
CA GLN A 79 13.16 -27.70 17.94
C GLN A 79 12.62 -26.90 16.75
N GLN A 80 11.41 -27.22 16.32
CA GLN A 80 10.62 -26.35 15.45
C GLN A 80 10.54 -24.98 16.13
N LYS A 81 11.19 -23.98 15.54
CA LYS A 81 10.94 -22.58 15.90
C LYS A 81 9.44 -22.34 15.80
N PRO A 82 8.81 -21.66 16.77
CA PRO A 82 7.43 -21.25 16.63
C PRO A 82 7.31 -20.42 15.35
N VAL A 83 6.37 -20.81 14.47
CA VAL A 83 6.01 -20.01 13.30
C VAL A 83 5.38 -18.73 13.84
N ASP A 84 6.00 -17.60 13.56
CA ASP A 84 5.55 -16.28 13.99
C ASP A 84 4.22 -15.99 13.28
N THR A 85 3.10 -16.14 13.99
CA THR A 85 1.73 -15.98 13.44
C THR A 85 1.35 -14.52 13.16
N ASP A 86 2.24 -13.57 13.42
CA ASP A 86 2.06 -12.13 13.21
C ASP A 86 2.68 -11.60 11.91
N THR A 87 3.28 -12.47 11.07
CA THR A 87 3.75 -12.05 9.75
C THR A 87 2.55 -11.89 8.82
N PRO A 88 2.29 -10.70 8.23
CA PRO A 88 1.22 -10.57 7.25
C PRO A 88 1.44 -11.58 6.10
N PRO A 89 0.40 -12.29 5.65
CA PRO A 89 0.53 -13.44 4.75
C PRO A 89 1.11 -13.08 3.36
N CYS A 90 1.17 -11.80 3.02
CA CYS A 90 1.76 -11.26 1.80
C CYS A 90 2.49 -9.96 2.12
N VAL A 91 3.78 -9.88 1.77
CA VAL A 91 4.60 -8.67 1.94
C VAL A 91 4.45 -7.78 0.71
N VAL A 92 3.68 -6.69 0.86
CA VAL A 92 3.46 -5.69 -0.19
C VAL A 92 4.39 -4.50 0.02
N LYS A 93 5.12 -4.13 -1.04
CA LYS A 93 6.01 -2.96 -1.05
C LYS A 93 5.70 -2.01 -2.20
N VAL A 94 5.93 -0.72 -1.98
CA VAL A 94 5.82 0.33 -3.00
C VAL A 94 7.15 1.07 -3.11
N PHE A 95 7.73 1.06 -4.30
CA PHE A 95 9.03 1.65 -4.61
C PHE A 95 8.85 2.88 -5.52
N GLY A 96 9.07 4.07 -4.96
CA GLY A 96 9.00 5.34 -5.67
C GLY A 96 10.35 5.72 -6.27
N VAL A 97 10.43 5.80 -7.59
CA VAL A 97 11.69 6.04 -8.32
C VAL A 97 11.69 7.43 -8.96
N GLY A 98 12.75 8.20 -8.68
CA GLY A 98 12.91 9.59 -9.13
C GLY A 98 11.91 10.55 -8.47
N GLY A 99 11.90 11.81 -8.94
CA GLY A 99 11.08 12.88 -8.34
C GLY A 99 9.58 12.59 -8.32
N GLY A 100 9.02 12.15 -9.46
CA GLY A 100 7.58 11.81 -9.55
C GLY A 100 7.18 10.66 -8.62
N GLY A 101 7.97 9.58 -8.58
CA GLY A 101 7.72 8.46 -7.68
C GLY A 101 7.83 8.85 -6.20
N CYS A 102 8.84 9.66 -5.84
CA CYS A 102 8.99 10.20 -4.50
C CYS A 102 7.80 11.11 -4.11
N ASN A 103 7.26 11.89 -5.05
CA ASN A 103 6.08 12.72 -4.81
C ASN A 103 4.82 11.88 -4.60
N ALA A 104 4.63 10.82 -5.38
CA ALA A 104 3.52 9.88 -5.20
C ALA A 104 3.59 9.20 -3.82
N ILE A 105 4.75 8.67 -3.41
CA ILE A 105 4.92 8.08 -2.06
C ILE A 105 4.71 9.14 -0.97
N SER A 106 5.18 10.37 -1.17
CA SER A 106 4.88 11.46 -0.24
C SER A 106 3.37 11.61 -0.01
N ARG A 107 2.55 11.53 -1.07
CA ARG A 107 1.08 11.60 -0.92
C ARG A 107 0.51 10.38 -0.22
N MET A 108 0.97 9.18 -0.59
CA MET A 108 0.54 7.93 0.05
C MET A 108 0.79 7.95 1.57
N LEU A 109 1.95 8.48 2.00
CA LEU A 109 2.29 8.62 3.42
C LEU A 109 1.47 9.72 4.11
N GLU A 110 1.25 10.86 3.45
CA GLU A 110 0.47 11.97 4.02
C GLU A 110 -1.00 11.61 4.27
N ASP A 111 -1.62 10.86 3.36
CA ASP A 111 -3.03 10.48 3.48
C ASP A 111 -3.25 9.44 4.60
N GLY A 112 -2.25 8.58 4.86
CA GLY A 112 -2.29 7.62 5.96
C GLY A 112 -3.27 6.45 5.77
N GLU A 113 -3.79 6.27 4.56
CA GLU A 113 -4.80 5.25 4.21
C GLU A 113 -4.20 3.86 3.98
N PHE A 114 -2.90 3.78 3.63
CA PHE A 114 -2.24 2.51 3.36
C PHE A 114 -1.91 1.77 4.66
N ARG A 115 -2.46 0.57 4.81
CA ARG A 115 -2.17 -0.35 5.91
C ARG A 115 -1.49 -1.60 5.37
N GLY A 116 -0.47 -2.09 6.09
CA GLY A 116 0.25 -3.32 5.72
C GLY A 116 1.14 -3.17 4.48
N VAL A 117 1.40 -1.93 4.03
CA VAL A 117 2.26 -1.61 2.89
C VAL A 117 3.53 -0.93 3.37
N ARG A 118 4.67 -1.38 2.84
CA ARG A 118 5.99 -0.82 3.13
C ARG A 118 6.45 0.06 1.98
N PHE A 119 7.11 1.17 2.29
CA PHE A 119 7.52 2.15 1.29
C PHE A 119 9.03 2.24 1.18
N ALA A 120 9.53 2.31 -0.05
CA ALA A 120 10.91 2.61 -0.38
C ALA A 120 10.96 3.71 -1.44
N ILE A 121 11.96 4.59 -1.36
CA ILE A 121 12.21 5.59 -2.41
C ILE A 121 13.64 5.51 -2.92
N ALA A 122 13.83 5.80 -4.20
CA ALA A 122 15.15 5.91 -4.81
C ALA A 122 15.24 7.16 -5.68
N ASN A 123 16.32 7.92 -5.53
CA ASN A 123 16.56 9.10 -6.35
C ASN A 123 18.06 9.41 -6.48
N THR A 124 18.44 10.01 -7.60
CA THR A 124 19.79 10.53 -7.84
C THR A 124 19.98 11.94 -7.26
N ASP A 125 18.89 12.63 -6.96
CA ASP A 125 18.90 13.94 -6.28
C ASP A 125 18.93 13.72 -4.77
N HIS A 126 20.11 13.93 -4.16
CA HIS A 126 20.30 13.72 -2.73
C HIS A 126 19.56 14.77 -1.89
N GLN A 127 19.42 16.00 -2.41
CA GLN A 127 18.71 17.05 -1.69
C GLN A 127 17.24 16.69 -1.55
N ALA A 128 16.62 16.18 -2.62
CA ALA A 128 15.26 15.67 -2.59
C ALA A 128 15.08 14.53 -1.57
N LEU A 129 16.04 13.59 -1.50
CA LEU A 129 16.00 12.48 -0.53
C LEU A 129 16.15 12.97 0.92
N ILE A 130 17.04 13.92 1.18
CA ILE A 130 17.24 14.50 2.52
C ILE A 130 15.97 15.21 3.00
N GLU A 131 15.38 16.05 2.14
CA GLU A 131 14.14 16.76 2.48
C GLU A 131 12.97 15.78 2.70
N PHE A 132 12.86 14.74 1.87
CA PHE A 132 11.90 13.66 2.09
C PHE A 132 12.13 13.00 3.46
N LYS A 133 13.36 12.60 3.76
CA LYS A 133 13.70 11.91 5.01
C LYS A 133 13.37 12.76 6.24
N LYS A 134 13.71 14.05 6.22
CA LYS A 134 13.38 15.01 7.30
C LYS A 134 11.88 15.10 7.55
N LYS A 135 11.08 15.09 6.49
CA LYS A 135 9.63 15.24 6.58
C LYS A 135 8.93 13.95 7.03
N TYR A 136 9.40 12.79 6.59
CA TYR A 136 8.66 11.53 6.73
C TYR A 136 9.27 10.51 7.73
N ILE A 137 10.43 10.78 8.34
CA ILE A 137 11.04 9.92 9.38
C ILE A 137 10.10 9.61 10.56
N LEU A 138 9.10 10.47 10.82
CA LEU A 138 8.18 10.37 11.96
C LEU A 138 6.79 9.81 11.62
N TYR A 139 6.54 9.38 10.37
CA TYR A 139 5.22 8.86 10.03
C TYR A 139 4.94 7.53 10.75
N THR A 140 3.74 7.48 11.33
CA THR A 140 3.39 6.68 12.50
C THR A 140 2.40 5.56 12.14
N GLN A 141 2.58 4.43 12.82
CA GLN A 141 1.67 3.28 13.03
C GLN A 141 1.13 2.47 11.83
N ASN A 142 0.80 3.06 10.67
CA ASN A 142 0.08 2.33 9.60
C ASN A 142 0.86 2.16 8.28
N ALA A 143 1.76 3.09 7.96
CA ALA A 143 2.59 3.09 6.75
C ALA A 143 4.04 3.37 7.13
N VAL A 144 4.96 2.47 6.78
CA VAL A 144 6.37 2.55 7.18
C VAL A 144 7.22 2.87 5.96
N LEU A 145 7.88 4.03 5.97
CA LEU A 145 9.03 4.27 5.10
C LEU A 145 10.20 3.44 5.61
N GLU A 146 10.47 2.31 4.95
CA GLU A 146 11.53 1.40 5.36
C GLU A 146 12.90 1.86 4.84
N THR A 147 12.97 2.39 3.62
CA THR A 147 14.27 2.60 2.96
C THR A 147 14.29 3.81 2.04
N VAL A 148 15.40 4.52 2.08
CA VAL A 148 15.72 5.65 1.20
C VAL A 148 17.04 5.32 0.50
N VAL A 149 17.00 5.15 -0.81
CA VAL A 149 18.13 4.68 -1.62
C VAL A 149 18.69 5.83 -2.47
N PRO A 150 19.82 6.44 -2.08
CA PRO A 150 20.56 7.32 -2.99
C PRO A 150 21.12 6.52 -4.15
N LEU A 151 20.85 6.99 -5.37
CA LEU A 151 21.29 6.36 -6.61
C LEU A 151 22.49 7.11 -7.21
N GLY A 152 23.49 6.35 -7.67
CA GLY A 152 24.61 6.85 -8.45
C GLY A 152 25.40 7.92 -7.72
N GLU A 153 25.84 7.64 -6.49
CA GLU A 153 26.60 8.59 -5.67
C GLU A 153 27.87 9.05 -6.39
N SER A 154 28.51 8.15 -7.14
CA SER A 154 29.72 8.45 -7.91
C SER A 154 29.40 9.18 -9.22
N ILE A 155 28.38 8.70 -9.95
CA ILE A 155 28.01 9.21 -11.28
C ILE A 155 27.34 10.59 -11.18
N CYS A 156 26.33 10.73 -10.33
CA CYS A 156 25.50 11.93 -10.25
C CYS A 156 25.98 12.92 -9.19
N ARG A 157 26.80 12.47 -8.22
CA ARG A 157 27.29 13.28 -7.08
C ARG A 157 26.17 13.96 -6.31
N GLY A 158 25.00 13.32 -6.29
CA GLY A 158 23.79 13.83 -5.62
C GLY A 158 23.06 14.98 -6.33
N LEU A 159 23.44 15.34 -7.56
CA LEU A 159 22.86 16.48 -8.31
C LEU A 159 21.70 16.09 -9.23
N GLY A 160 21.34 14.80 -9.26
CA GLY A 160 20.33 14.28 -10.17
C GLY A 160 20.86 13.89 -11.55
N ALA A 161 20.02 13.19 -12.32
CA ALA A 161 20.36 12.67 -13.64
C ALA A 161 20.28 13.71 -14.79
N GLY A 162 19.99 14.98 -14.50
CA GLY A 162 19.96 16.05 -15.50
C GLY A 162 18.92 15.88 -16.63
N GLY A 163 17.88 15.08 -16.42
CA GLY A 163 16.90 14.76 -17.47
C GLY A 163 17.38 13.72 -18.49
N ASN A 164 18.54 13.07 -18.25
CA ASN A 164 19.07 12.01 -19.11
C ASN A 164 18.73 10.62 -18.54
N PRO A 165 17.91 9.80 -19.24
CA PRO A 165 17.58 8.44 -18.82
C PRO A 165 18.78 7.51 -18.72
N GLU A 166 19.79 7.64 -19.58
CA GLU A 166 20.99 6.77 -19.54
C GLU A 166 21.76 6.95 -18.23
N VAL A 167 21.87 8.21 -17.76
CA VAL A 167 22.48 8.52 -16.45
C VAL A 167 21.64 7.92 -15.32
N GLY A 168 20.30 8.00 -15.41
CA GLY A 168 19.41 7.37 -14.45
C GLY A 168 19.56 5.84 -14.39
N CYS A 169 19.71 5.19 -15.55
CA CYS A 169 19.97 3.77 -15.66
C CYS A 169 21.33 3.42 -15.04
N ALA A 170 22.41 4.08 -15.45
CA ALA A 170 23.75 3.81 -14.94
C ALA A 170 23.84 4.04 -13.42
N ALA A 171 23.17 5.06 -12.89
CA ALA A 171 23.08 5.30 -11.45
C ALA A 171 22.36 4.17 -10.69
N ALA A 172 21.33 3.58 -11.29
CA ALA A 172 20.63 2.43 -10.72
C ALA A 172 21.49 1.16 -10.77
N GLU A 173 22.21 0.92 -11.87
CA GLU A 173 23.16 -0.21 -11.98
C GLU A 173 24.30 -0.08 -10.95
N GLU A 174 24.87 1.11 -10.77
CA GLU A 174 25.87 1.38 -9.72
C GLU A 174 25.33 1.02 -8.32
N SER A 175 24.01 1.17 -8.12
CA SER A 175 23.36 1.02 -6.83
C SER A 175 22.59 -0.30 -6.69
N HIS A 176 22.87 -1.29 -7.55
CA HIS A 176 22.15 -2.56 -7.65
C HIS A 176 21.92 -3.21 -6.28
N ASP A 177 22.98 -3.41 -5.49
CA ASP A 177 22.90 -4.13 -4.22
C ASP A 177 22.03 -3.40 -3.18
N ARG A 178 22.06 -2.06 -3.19
CA ARG A 178 21.22 -1.25 -2.31
C ARG A 178 19.75 -1.32 -2.72
N ILE A 179 19.47 -1.35 -4.02
CA ILE A 179 18.11 -1.55 -4.55
C ILE A 179 17.62 -2.95 -4.16
N ALA A 180 18.42 -3.98 -4.39
CA ALA A 180 18.09 -5.36 -4.04
C ALA A 180 17.84 -5.51 -2.52
N GLN A 181 18.66 -4.87 -1.68
CA GLN A 181 18.45 -4.85 -0.24
C GLN A 181 17.16 -4.12 0.16
N ALA A 182 16.85 -2.99 -0.48
CA ALA A 182 15.62 -2.23 -0.22
C ALA A 182 14.35 -3.00 -0.62
N ILE A 183 14.40 -3.69 -1.77
CA ILE A 183 13.34 -4.63 -2.16
C ILE A 183 13.28 -5.75 -1.14
N GLY A 184 14.41 -6.37 -0.79
CA GLY A 184 14.50 -7.41 0.23
C GLY A 184 13.89 -8.74 -0.22
N VAL A 185 14.55 -9.83 0.18
CA VAL A 185 14.06 -11.20 -0.06
C VAL A 185 12.75 -11.42 0.69
N GLY A 186 11.78 -12.06 0.03
CA GLY A 186 10.45 -12.32 0.59
C GLY A 186 9.46 -11.17 0.38
N THR A 187 9.72 -10.26 -0.56
CA THR A 187 8.69 -9.34 -1.07
C THR A 187 7.85 -10.07 -2.10
N ASP A 188 6.57 -10.29 -1.82
CA ASP A 188 5.67 -11.03 -2.70
C ASP A 188 5.17 -10.15 -3.86
N LEU A 189 4.88 -8.88 -3.56
CA LEU A 189 4.35 -7.90 -4.49
C LEU A 189 5.09 -6.57 -4.37
N LEU A 190 5.66 -6.12 -5.48
CA LEU A 190 6.32 -4.81 -5.60
C LEU A 190 5.58 -3.92 -6.59
N PHE A 191 5.07 -2.80 -6.11
CA PHE A 191 4.65 -1.69 -6.97
C PHE A 191 5.83 -0.78 -7.25
N ILE A 192 6.07 -0.45 -8.51
CA ILE A 192 7.08 0.53 -8.91
C ILE A 192 6.35 1.75 -9.44
N THR A 193 6.54 2.90 -8.79
CA THR A 193 5.92 4.15 -9.20
C THR A 193 6.94 5.17 -9.65
N ALA A 194 6.72 5.76 -10.82
CA ALA A 194 7.62 6.73 -11.42
C ALA A 194 6.88 7.69 -12.38
N GLY A 195 7.39 8.92 -12.48
CA GLY A 195 7.03 9.83 -13.57
C GLY A 195 8.01 9.66 -14.73
N MET A 196 7.49 9.34 -15.91
CA MET A 196 8.30 9.06 -17.10
C MET A 196 8.62 10.36 -17.87
N GLY A 197 9.72 10.35 -18.60
CA GLY A 197 10.24 11.50 -19.34
C GLY A 197 11.26 12.36 -18.56
N GLY A 198 11.53 12.02 -17.30
CA GLY A 198 12.71 12.53 -16.59
C GLY A 198 13.97 11.70 -16.87
N GLY A 199 15.06 11.97 -16.15
CA GLY A 199 16.25 11.11 -16.20
C GLY A 199 16.12 9.91 -15.27
N THR A 200 15.99 10.17 -13.96
CA THR A 200 16.01 9.13 -12.92
C THR A 200 14.85 8.15 -13.03
N GLY A 201 13.60 8.63 -13.07
CA GLY A 201 12.42 7.75 -13.12
C GLY A 201 12.44 6.85 -14.37
N THR A 202 12.66 7.46 -15.54
CA THR A 202 12.70 6.78 -16.83
C THR A 202 13.81 5.74 -16.92
N GLY A 203 15.02 6.06 -16.45
CA GLY A 203 16.18 5.17 -16.56
C GLY A 203 16.29 4.12 -15.45
N ALA A 204 15.95 4.49 -14.22
CA ALA A 204 16.13 3.62 -13.06
C ALA A 204 14.95 2.67 -12.82
N ALA A 205 13.72 3.05 -13.18
CA ALA A 205 12.55 2.19 -12.92
C ALA A 205 12.65 0.81 -13.60
N PRO A 206 13.09 0.68 -14.87
CA PRO A 206 13.30 -0.64 -15.49
C PRO A 206 14.36 -1.50 -14.77
N VAL A 207 15.42 -0.87 -14.23
CA VAL A 207 16.47 -1.56 -13.47
C VAL A 207 15.91 -2.09 -12.15
N VAL A 208 15.16 -1.27 -11.41
CA VAL A 208 14.48 -1.68 -10.17
C VAL A 208 13.52 -2.86 -10.45
N ALA A 209 12.76 -2.79 -11.55
CA ALA A 209 11.83 -3.84 -11.95
C ALA A 209 12.53 -5.16 -12.26
N ARG A 210 13.63 -5.12 -13.01
CA ARG A 210 14.44 -6.30 -13.32
C ARG A 210 14.98 -6.98 -12.06
N ILE A 211 15.50 -6.19 -11.12
CA ILE A 211 15.98 -6.70 -9.82
C ILE A 211 14.83 -7.35 -9.06
N ALA A 212 13.66 -6.70 -8.99
CA ALA A 212 12.49 -7.22 -8.29
C ALA A 212 12.02 -8.57 -8.85
N LYS A 213 11.93 -8.70 -10.18
CA LYS A 213 11.58 -9.97 -10.83
C LYS A 213 12.61 -11.06 -10.55
N SER A 214 13.90 -10.73 -10.55
CA SER A 214 14.96 -11.70 -10.21
C SER A 214 14.87 -12.21 -8.77
N LEU A 215 14.28 -11.41 -7.86
CA LEU A 215 14.01 -11.79 -6.47
C LEU A 215 12.67 -12.53 -6.30
N GLY A 216 11.90 -12.76 -7.37
CA GLY A 216 10.65 -13.52 -7.36
C GLY A 216 9.38 -12.72 -7.05
N ALA A 217 9.49 -11.39 -6.88
CA ALA A 217 8.35 -10.53 -6.61
C ALA A 217 7.45 -10.38 -7.84
N LEU A 218 6.13 -10.48 -7.65
CA LEU A 218 5.16 -10.01 -8.64
C LEU A 218 5.36 -8.50 -8.79
N THR A 219 5.76 -8.06 -9.98
CA THR A 219 6.23 -6.69 -10.20
C THR A 219 5.21 -5.92 -11.03
N VAL A 220 4.61 -4.88 -10.44
CA VAL A 220 3.61 -4.03 -11.09
C VAL A 220 4.15 -2.61 -11.24
N GLY A 221 4.30 -2.14 -12.48
CA GLY A 221 4.64 -0.75 -12.76
C GLY A 221 3.39 0.12 -12.78
N VAL A 222 3.40 1.25 -12.07
CA VAL A 222 2.35 2.28 -12.12
C VAL A 222 3.02 3.61 -12.43
N VAL A 223 2.96 4.05 -13.69
CA VAL A 223 3.75 5.18 -14.18
C VAL A 223 2.92 6.21 -14.91
N THR A 224 3.38 7.47 -14.89
CA THR A 224 2.76 8.56 -15.65
C THR A 224 3.57 8.96 -16.87
N LYS A 225 2.90 9.22 -17.98
CA LYS A 225 3.45 10.00 -19.11
C LYS A 225 3.31 11.49 -18.80
N PRO A 226 4.27 12.32 -19.22
CA PRO A 226 4.29 13.76 -18.96
C PRO A 226 3.12 14.46 -19.65
N PHE A 227 2.82 15.70 -19.25
CA PHE A 227 1.89 16.52 -20.02
C PHE A 227 2.50 16.91 -21.37
N SER A 228 1.68 17.05 -22.39
CA SER A 228 2.11 17.49 -23.73
C SER A 228 2.84 18.85 -23.70
N PHE A 229 2.47 19.75 -22.78
CA PHE A 229 3.12 21.05 -22.62
C PHE A 229 4.56 20.98 -22.09
N GLU A 230 4.96 19.87 -21.47
CA GLU A 230 6.33 19.70 -20.98
C GLU A 230 7.34 19.43 -22.12
N GLY A 231 6.83 19.21 -23.33
CA GLY A 231 7.60 19.18 -24.57
C GLY A 231 7.78 17.79 -25.16
N ARG A 232 7.97 17.76 -26.49
CA ARG A 232 8.09 16.52 -27.28
C ARG A 232 9.25 15.63 -26.86
N HIS A 233 10.38 16.22 -26.48
CA HIS A 233 11.56 15.46 -26.05
C HIS A 233 11.26 14.63 -24.80
N ARG A 234 10.62 15.24 -23.80
CA ARG A 234 10.22 14.57 -22.55
C ARG A 234 9.18 13.47 -22.83
N MET A 235 8.24 13.70 -23.74
CA MET A 235 7.28 12.65 -24.16
C MET A 235 7.98 11.48 -24.85
N GLN A 236 8.95 11.72 -25.75
CA GLN A 236 9.68 10.64 -26.40
C GLN A 236 10.45 9.78 -25.39
N GLN A 237 11.20 10.42 -24.49
CA GLN A 237 11.88 9.72 -23.40
C GLN A 237 10.90 8.90 -22.55
N ALA A 238 9.70 9.42 -22.31
CA ALA A 238 8.68 8.69 -21.57
C ALA A 238 8.19 7.44 -22.31
N LEU A 239 7.98 7.52 -23.62
CA LEU A 239 7.60 6.37 -24.45
C LEU A 239 8.68 5.29 -24.44
N ASP A 240 9.94 5.69 -24.63
CA ASP A 240 11.08 4.77 -24.65
C ASP A 240 11.25 4.08 -23.28
N GLY A 241 11.15 4.84 -22.19
CA GLY A 241 11.22 4.29 -20.84
C GLY A 241 10.03 3.40 -20.50
N VAL A 242 8.82 3.70 -21.00
CA VAL A 242 7.63 2.85 -20.82
C VAL A 242 7.82 1.51 -21.54
N ALA A 243 8.39 1.53 -22.74
CA ALA A 243 8.72 0.32 -23.48
C ALA A 243 9.76 -0.53 -22.72
N ALA A 244 10.86 0.09 -22.25
CA ALA A 244 11.88 -0.59 -21.47
C ALA A 244 11.34 -1.15 -20.14
N LEU A 245 10.47 -0.40 -19.45
CA LEU A 245 9.86 -0.87 -18.21
C LEU A 245 8.93 -2.06 -18.44
N ARG A 246 8.16 -2.06 -19.55
CA ARG A 246 7.23 -3.14 -19.90
C ARG A 246 7.92 -4.50 -19.94
N GLU A 247 9.13 -4.56 -20.48
CA GLU A 247 9.91 -5.80 -20.59
C GLU A 247 10.34 -6.35 -19.22
N ASN A 248 10.33 -5.51 -18.19
CA ASN A 248 10.88 -5.82 -16.87
C ASN A 248 9.80 -5.90 -15.76
N VAL A 249 8.51 -5.79 -16.10
CA VAL A 249 7.39 -5.93 -15.14
C VAL A 249 6.45 -7.07 -15.57
N ASP A 250 5.55 -7.48 -14.69
CA ASP A 250 4.49 -8.43 -15.01
C ASP A 250 3.26 -7.71 -15.55
N THR A 251 2.92 -6.58 -14.94
CA THR A 251 1.85 -5.67 -15.37
C THR A 251 2.34 -4.23 -15.34
N LEU A 252 1.99 -3.44 -16.35
CA LEU A 252 2.33 -2.03 -16.48
C LEU A 252 1.08 -1.18 -16.66
N ILE A 253 0.71 -0.44 -15.62
CA ILE A 253 -0.34 0.59 -15.65
C ILE A 253 0.31 1.89 -16.08
N VAL A 254 -0.12 2.40 -17.24
CA VAL A 254 0.39 3.67 -17.79
C VAL A 254 -0.72 4.70 -17.80
N VAL A 255 -0.47 5.82 -17.13
CA VAL A 255 -1.42 6.93 -17.03
C VAL A 255 -0.90 8.12 -17.82
N SER A 256 -1.70 8.66 -18.73
CA SER A 256 -1.33 9.89 -19.43
C SER A 256 -1.78 11.11 -18.63
N ASN A 257 -0.84 11.98 -18.26
CA ASN A 257 -1.16 13.23 -17.56
C ASN A 257 -2.06 14.15 -18.41
N ASP A 258 -2.02 14.05 -19.74
CA ASP A 258 -2.93 14.81 -20.60
C ASP A 258 -4.40 14.44 -20.35
N ARG A 259 -4.70 13.20 -19.91
CA ARG A 259 -6.07 12.79 -19.57
C ARG A 259 -6.62 13.54 -18.36
N LEU A 260 -5.73 13.96 -17.46
CA LEU A 260 -6.12 14.75 -16.29
C LEU A 260 -6.71 16.10 -16.72
N MET A 261 -6.33 16.63 -17.89
CA MET A 261 -6.88 17.89 -18.42
C MET A 261 -8.39 17.82 -18.71
N HIS A 262 -8.94 16.62 -18.90
CA HIS A 262 -10.39 16.41 -19.06
C HIS A 262 -11.13 16.37 -17.72
N VAL A 263 -10.41 16.12 -16.63
CA VAL A 263 -10.97 15.93 -15.28
C VAL A 263 -10.78 17.20 -14.44
N VAL A 264 -9.71 17.97 -14.67
CA VAL A 264 -9.41 19.18 -13.90
C VAL A 264 -10.06 20.44 -14.50
N PRO A 265 -10.51 21.40 -13.66
CA PRO A 265 -10.95 22.71 -14.11
C PRO A 265 -9.87 23.47 -14.88
N LYS A 266 -10.26 24.20 -15.94
CA LYS A 266 -9.34 24.96 -16.81
C LYS A 266 -8.48 25.99 -16.07
N ASN A 267 -8.94 26.49 -14.92
CA ASN A 267 -8.25 27.49 -14.10
C ASN A 267 -7.45 26.87 -12.93
N MET A 268 -7.27 25.55 -12.90
CA MET A 268 -6.51 24.89 -11.86
C MET A 268 -5.03 25.32 -11.90
N PRO A 269 -4.44 25.75 -10.77
CA PRO A 269 -3.01 26.06 -10.71
C PRO A 269 -2.15 24.83 -11.02
N LEU A 270 -1.02 25.03 -11.72
CA LEU A 270 -0.12 23.96 -12.15
C LEU A 270 0.31 23.02 -11.00
N LYS A 271 0.62 23.57 -9.82
CA LYS A 271 0.97 22.79 -8.63
C LYS A 271 -0.15 21.83 -8.21
N ARG A 272 -1.42 22.22 -8.37
CA ARG A 272 -2.55 21.33 -8.07
C ARG A 272 -2.73 20.28 -9.16
N ALA A 273 -2.48 20.60 -10.43
CA ALA A 273 -2.54 19.62 -11.52
C ALA A 273 -1.53 18.47 -11.33
N PHE A 274 -0.29 18.77 -10.92
CA PHE A 274 0.68 17.72 -10.58
C PHE A 274 0.24 16.87 -9.38
N ARG A 275 -0.42 17.46 -8.38
CA ARG A 275 -0.99 16.67 -7.27
C ARG A 275 -2.05 15.69 -7.74
N VAL A 276 -2.87 16.07 -8.72
CA VAL A 276 -3.85 15.15 -9.32
C VAL A 276 -3.16 13.97 -10.01
N ALA A 277 -2.01 14.19 -10.66
CA ALA A 277 -1.21 13.10 -11.23
C ALA A 277 -0.66 12.16 -10.14
N ASP A 278 -0.15 12.72 -9.04
CA ASP A 278 0.29 11.94 -7.88
C ASP A 278 -0.87 11.13 -7.26
N ASP A 279 -2.07 11.72 -7.20
CA ASP A 279 -3.27 11.04 -6.70
C ASP A 279 -3.69 9.86 -7.59
N VAL A 280 -3.51 9.95 -8.90
CA VAL A 280 -3.79 8.81 -9.78
C VAL A 280 -2.80 7.67 -9.56
N LEU A 281 -1.51 7.97 -9.40
CA LEU A 281 -0.49 6.98 -9.03
C LEU A 281 -0.84 6.30 -7.70
N LYS A 282 -1.21 7.10 -6.70
CA LYS A 282 -1.71 6.63 -5.40
C LYS A 282 -2.89 5.67 -5.57
N ASN A 283 -3.92 6.08 -6.30
CA ASN A 283 -5.14 5.29 -6.46
C ASN A 283 -4.89 3.97 -7.19
N GLY A 284 -3.99 3.95 -8.18
CA GLY A 284 -3.59 2.71 -8.86
C GLY A 284 -2.94 1.69 -7.92
N VAL A 285 -2.07 2.16 -7.02
CA VAL A 285 -1.46 1.30 -6.00
C VAL A 285 -2.49 0.90 -4.93
N ARG A 286 -3.30 1.85 -4.46
CA ARG A 286 -4.31 1.62 -3.42
C ARG A 286 -5.32 0.55 -3.84
N GLY A 287 -5.85 0.66 -5.06
CA GLY A 287 -6.90 -0.23 -5.55
C GLY A 287 -6.54 -1.71 -5.53
N ILE A 288 -5.27 -2.05 -5.81
CA ILE A 288 -4.78 -3.44 -5.79
C ILE A 288 -4.26 -3.82 -4.40
N SER A 289 -3.52 -2.93 -3.72
CA SER A 289 -2.96 -3.25 -2.40
C SER A 289 -4.03 -3.49 -1.35
N GLU A 290 -5.13 -2.74 -1.37
CA GLU A 290 -6.23 -2.90 -0.41
C GLU A 290 -6.96 -4.24 -0.53
N LEU A 291 -7.03 -4.83 -1.72
CA LEU A 291 -7.62 -6.17 -1.91
C LEU A 291 -6.85 -7.26 -1.18
N ILE A 292 -5.55 -7.04 -0.95
CA ILE A 292 -4.63 -8.00 -0.35
C ILE A 292 -4.43 -7.69 1.13
N THR A 293 -4.24 -6.42 1.48
CA THR A 293 -3.81 -6.02 2.84
C THR A 293 -4.96 -5.75 3.79
N ARG A 294 -6.19 -5.49 3.29
CA ARG A 294 -7.35 -5.20 4.14
C ARG A 294 -8.30 -6.40 4.16
N PRO A 295 -8.77 -6.83 5.34
CA PRO A 295 -9.90 -7.73 5.42
C PRO A 295 -11.13 -7.07 4.77
N GLY A 296 -11.56 -7.61 3.64
CA GLY A 296 -12.80 -7.27 2.96
C GLY A 296 -13.98 -8.13 3.43
N LEU A 297 -15.18 -7.72 3.04
CA LEU A 297 -16.38 -8.58 3.09
C LEU A 297 -16.23 -9.78 2.15
N ILE A 298 -15.51 -9.55 1.05
CA ILE A 298 -15.15 -10.56 0.06
C ILE A 298 -13.64 -10.45 -0.09
N ASN A 299 -12.92 -11.38 0.55
CA ASN A 299 -11.48 -11.46 0.48
C ASN A 299 -11.05 -12.13 -0.81
N VAL A 300 -10.01 -11.57 -1.41
CA VAL A 300 -9.30 -12.13 -2.56
C VAL A 300 -7.94 -12.60 -2.04
N ASP A 301 -7.49 -13.79 -2.46
CA ASP A 301 -6.16 -14.24 -2.08
C ASP A 301 -5.07 -13.71 -3.03
N PHE A 302 -3.80 -13.79 -2.61
CA PHE A 302 -2.70 -13.30 -3.44
C PHE A 302 -2.51 -14.16 -4.70
N ALA A 303 -2.86 -15.45 -4.68
CA ALA A 303 -2.70 -16.34 -5.82
C ALA A 303 -3.66 -15.97 -6.96
N ASP A 304 -4.88 -15.57 -6.62
CA ASP A 304 -5.86 -15.01 -7.54
C ASP A 304 -5.28 -13.76 -8.20
N VAL A 305 -4.87 -12.75 -7.41
CA VAL A 305 -4.29 -11.52 -7.96
C VAL A 305 -3.09 -11.82 -8.86
N ARG A 306 -2.22 -12.73 -8.45
CA ARG A 306 -1.07 -13.18 -9.25
C ARG A 306 -1.51 -13.81 -10.57
N SER A 307 -2.55 -14.62 -10.60
CA SER A 307 -3.04 -15.28 -11.81
C SER A 307 -3.53 -14.29 -12.89
N VAL A 308 -4.13 -13.18 -12.46
CA VAL A 308 -4.65 -12.13 -13.36
C VAL A 308 -3.60 -11.08 -13.69
N MET A 309 -2.59 -10.84 -12.86
CA MET A 309 -1.59 -9.79 -13.10
C MET A 309 -0.22 -10.29 -13.57
N ALA A 310 0.08 -11.59 -13.45
CA ALA A 310 1.34 -12.13 -13.95
C ALA A 310 1.40 -12.08 -15.49
N GLU A 311 2.50 -11.52 -16.00
CA GLU A 311 2.85 -11.50 -17.43
C GLU A 311 1.75 -10.97 -18.37
N LYS A 312 0.95 -9.99 -17.93
CA LYS A 312 -0.13 -9.40 -18.76
C LYS A 312 0.30 -8.21 -19.61
N GLY A 313 1.48 -7.65 -19.38
CA GLY A 313 1.93 -6.47 -20.11
C GLY A 313 1.13 -5.23 -19.73
N TYR A 314 0.49 -4.55 -20.68
CA TYR A 314 -0.24 -3.31 -20.37
C TYR A 314 -1.53 -3.54 -19.59
N ALA A 315 -1.80 -2.61 -18.69
CA ALA A 315 -3.03 -2.51 -17.94
C ALA A 315 -3.57 -1.08 -17.92
N LEU A 316 -4.88 -0.97 -17.73
CA LEU A 316 -5.59 0.31 -17.62
C LEU A 316 -6.25 0.43 -16.25
N LEU A 317 -6.28 1.66 -15.74
CA LEU A 317 -6.87 2.00 -14.45
C LEU A 317 -8.14 2.83 -14.65
N GLY A 318 -9.27 2.31 -14.19
CA GLY A 318 -10.54 3.02 -14.09
C GLY A 318 -10.83 3.38 -12.63
N LEU A 319 -11.18 4.63 -12.38
CA LEU A 319 -11.56 5.12 -11.05
C LEU A 319 -12.93 5.77 -11.11
N GLY A 320 -13.78 5.44 -10.15
CA GLY A 320 -15.12 6.02 -10.02
C GLY A 320 -15.53 6.18 -8.57
N THR A 321 -16.24 7.25 -8.27
CA THR A 321 -16.86 7.49 -6.97
C THR A 321 -18.32 7.86 -7.19
N GLY A 322 -19.18 7.46 -6.26
CA GLY A 322 -20.61 7.76 -6.31
C GLY A 322 -21.13 8.05 -4.92
N SER A 323 -22.17 8.87 -4.86
CA SER A 323 -22.77 9.37 -3.61
C SER A 323 -24.29 9.30 -3.65
N GLY A 324 -24.94 9.41 -2.49
CA GLY A 324 -26.41 9.36 -2.39
C GLY A 324 -27.03 7.98 -2.66
N GLU A 325 -28.29 7.96 -3.09
CA GLU A 325 -29.08 6.72 -3.24
C GLU A 325 -28.58 5.80 -4.36
N ARG A 326 -27.94 6.36 -5.38
CA ARG A 326 -27.40 5.61 -6.53
C ARG A 326 -25.88 5.48 -6.50
N ARG A 327 -25.26 5.67 -5.32
CA ARG A 327 -23.80 5.69 -5.15
C ARG A 327 -23.09 4.51 -5.79
N ALA A 328 -23.64 3.30 -5.65
CA ALA A 328 -23.06 2.09 -6.24
C ALA A 328 -23.00 2.14 -7.77
N LYS A 329 -24.16 2.32 -8.41
CA LYS A 329 -24.27 2.35 -9.87
C LYS A 329 -23.48 3.51 -10.48
N GLU A 330 -23.52 4.69 -9.85
CA GLU A 330 -22.78 5.87 -10.31
C GLU A 330 -21.26 5.66 -10.18
N ALA A 331 -20.78 5.07 -9.08
CA ALA A 331 -19.36 4.75 -8.91
C ALA A 331 -18.88 3.74 -9.97
N ALA A 332 -19.64 2.68 -10.21
CA ALA A 332 -19.29 1.67 -11.20
C ALA A 332 -19.27 2.24 -12.63
N LEU A 333 -20.28 3.02 -13.01
CA LEU A 333 -20.33 3.70 -14.30
C LEU A 333 -19.17 4.68 -14.49
N ALA A 334 -18.84 5.46 -13.46
CA ALA A 334 -17.70 6.38 -13.48
C ALA A 334 -16.36 5.63 -13.65
N ALA A 335 -16.22 4.45 -13.04
CA ALA A 335 -15.01 3.64 -13.16
C ALA A 335 -14.84 3.06 -14.58
N VAL A 336 -15.89 2.49 -15.18
CA VAL A 336 -15.82 1.88 -16.53
C VAL A 336 -15.78 2.91 -17.67
N SER A 337 -16.19 4.15 -17.40
CA SER A 337 -16.13 5.28 -18.34
C SER A 337 -15.03 6.29 -17.99
N SER A 338 -14.09 5.90 -17.12
CA SER A 338 -13.06 6.80 -16.62
C SER A 338 -12.21 7.35 -17.76
N PRO A 339 -11.92 8.66 -17.80
CA PRO A 339 -11.03 9.27 -18.81
C PRO A 339 -9.59 8.73 -18.79
N LEU A 340 -9.24 7.96 -17.76
CA LEU A 340 -7.96 7.28 -17.61
C LEU A 340 -7.87 5.98 -18.43
N LEU A 341 -9.01 5.47 -18.93
CA LEU A 341 -9.06 4.29 -19.81
C LEU A 341 -8.81 4.73 -21.25
N ASP A 342 -7.64 4.36 -21.79
CA ASP A 342 -7.30 4.66 -23.20
C ASP A 342 -8.04 3.75 -24.20
N PHE A 343 -8.53 2.59 -23.75
CA PHE A 343 -9.27 1.62 -24.56
C PHE A 343 -10.52 1.14 -23.82
N PRO A 344 -11.56 0.69 -24.56
CA PRO A 344 -12.72 0.06 -23.96
C PRO A 344 -12.34 -1.19 -23.17
N LEU A 345 -13.03 -1.43 -22.04
CA LEU A 345 -12.77 -2.56 -21.16
C LEU A 345 -13.10 -3.93 -21.78
N ASN A 346 -13.96 -3.96 -22.81
CA ASN A 346 -14.36 -5.20 -23.49
C ASN A 346 -13.22 -5.93 -24.20
N SER A 347 -12.06 -5.28 -24.36
CA SER A 347 -10.88 -5.87 -25.00
C SER A 347 -9.90 -6.47 -23.98
N ALA A 348 -10.21 -6.38 -22.68
CA ALA A 348 -9.39 -6.89 -21.60
C ALA A 348 -9.70 -8.37 -21.34
N LYS A 349 -8.67 -9.22 -21.34
CA LYS A 349 -8.78 -10.66 -21.04
C LYS A 349 -8.79 -10.96 -19.54
N GLY A 350 -8.51 -9.96 -18.71
CA GLY A 350 -8.63 -10.09 -17.27
C GLY A 350 -8.87 -8.76 -16.60
N ALA A 351 -9.58 -8.77 -15.48
CA ALA A 351 -9.85 -7.56 -14.71
C ALA A 351 -9.79 -7.85 -13.21
N VAL A 352 -9.25 -6.90 -12.47
CA VAL A 352 -9.30 -6.85 -11.01
C VAL A 352 -10.08 -5.61 -10.64
N PHE A 353 -11.11 -5.72 -9.80
CA PHE A 353 -11.75 -4.52 -9.28
C PHE A 353 -12.03 -4.61 -7.78
N ASN A 354 -11.93 -3.45 -7.14
CA ASN A 354 -12.23 -3.28 -5.73
C ASN A 354 -13.38 -2.30 -5.55
N ILE A 355 -14.30 -2.65 -4.66
CA ILE A 355 -15.39 -1.78 -4.21
C ILE A 355 -15.10 -1.41 -2.76
N CYS A 356 -14.88 -0.13 -2.50
CA CYS A 356 -14.65 0.40 -1.16
C CYS A 356 -15.83 1.27 -0.74
N GLY A 357 -16.35 1.03 0.46
CA GLY A 357 -17.46 1.80 1.02
C GLY A 357 -17.46 1.80 2.55
N GLY A 358 -18.38 2.56 3.13
CA GLY A 358 -18.53 2.62 4.59
C GLY A 358 -19.13 1.34 5.20
N PRO A 359 -19.21 1.26 6.54
CA PRO A 359 -19.82 0.12 7.24
C PRO A 359 -21.29 -0.12 6.90
N ASP A 360 -21.96 0.87 6.30
CA ASP A 360 -23.34 0.81 5.84
C ASP A 360 -23.48 0.30 4.39
N MET A 361 -22.37 -0.06 3.73
CA MET A 361 -22.39 -0.64 2.38
C MET A 361 -23.12 -1.98 2.39
N THR A 362 -24.09 -2.12 1.48
CA THR A 362 -24.98 -3.29 1.42
C THR A 362 -24.57 -4.27 0.32
N LEU A 363 -25.00 -5.53 0.44
CA LEU A 363 -24.81 -6.54 -0.61
C LEU A 363 -25.47 -6.12 -1.95
N SER A 364 -26.62 -5.45 -1.89
CA SER A 364 -27.30 -4.94 -3.08
C SER A 364 -26.45 -3.92 -3.84
N GLU A 365 -25.76 -3.03 -3.12
CA GLU A 365 -24.85 -2.05 -3.72
C GLU A 365 -23.63 -2.73 -4.36
N VAL A 366 -23.03 -3.71 -3.67
CA VAL A 366 -21.92 -4.51 -4.22
C VAL A 366 -22.35 -5.23 -5.50
N ASN A 367 -23.54 -5.86 -5.51
CA ASN A 367 -24.07 -6.56 -6.68
C ASN A 367 -24.35 -5.60 -7.85
N GLN A 368 -24.92 -4.42 -7.59
CA GLN A 368 -25.15 -3.41 -8.62
C GLN A 368 -23.83 -2.93 -9.26
N CYS A 369 -22.78 -2.74 -8.47
CA CYS A 369 -21.45 -2.41 -8.99
C CYS A 369 -20.92 -3.52 -9.90
N ALA A 370 -20.97 -4.77 -9.42
CA ALA A 370 -20.46 -5.93 -10.16
C ALA A 370 -21.20 -6.11 -11.49
N GLU A 371 -22.53 -6.04 -11.50
CA GLU A 371 -23.34 -6.16 -12.71
C GLU A 371 -22.97 -5.13 -13.78
N VAL A 372 -22.78 -3.87 -13.38
CA VAL A 372 -22.38 -2.80 -14.30
C VAL A 372 -20.99 -3.07 -14.87
N ILE A 373 -20.03 -3.49 -14.05
CA ILE A 373 -18.66 -3.76 -14.49
C ILE A 373 -18.63 -4.96 -15.44
N PHE A 374 -19.31 -6.05 -15.09
CA PHE A 374 -19.38 -7.26 -15.91
C PHE A 374 -19.97 -7.01 -17.30
N GLN A 375 -20.97 -6.12 -17.42
CA GLN A 375 -21.54 -5.74 -18.71
C GLN A 375 -20.55 -5.03 -19.65
N HIS A 376 -19.45 -4.49 -19.12
CA HIS A 376 -18.44 -3.75 -19.89
C HIS A 376 -17.15 -4.57 -20.11
N LEU A 377 -17.06 -5.77 -19.55
CA LEU A 377 -15.92 -6.68 -19.71
C LEU A 377 -16.22 -7.75 -20.76
N ASP A 378 -15.16 -8.39 -21.26
CA ASP A 378 -15.29 -9.57 -22.10
C ASP A 378 -15.95 -10.71 -21.30
N PRO A 379 -16.98 -11.41 -21.84
CA PRO A 379 -17.62 -12.55 -21.15
C PRO A 379 -16.65 -13.67 -20.76
N ASP A 380 -15.55 -13.82 -21.50
CA ASP A 380 -14.51 -14.83 -21.26
C ASP A 380 -13.32 -14.27 -20.45
N ALA A 381 -13.42 -13.02 -19.96
CA ALA A 381 -12.38 -12.43 -19.13
C ALA A 381 -12.25 -13.16 -17.78
N SER A 382 -11.00 -13.33 -17.31
CA SER A 382 -10.73 -13.76 -15.94
C SER A 382 -10.93 -12.59 -14.98
N ILE A 383 -11.98 -12.64 -14.15
CA ILE A 383 -12.36 -11.51 -13.30
C ILE A 383 -12.15 -11.84 -11.82
N ILE A 384 -11.50 -10.91 -11.13
CA ILE A 384 -11.33 -10.91 -9.69
C ILE A 384 -12.02 -9.68 -9.12
N PHE A 385 -12.83 -9.90 -8.09
CA PHE A 385 -13.49 -8.80 -7.41
C PHE A 385 -13.37 -8.94 -5.90
N GLY A 386 -13.17 -7.80 -5.25
CA GLY A 386 -13.23 -7.70 -3.80
C GLY A 386 -14.10 -6.52 -3.36
N ALA A 387 -14.53 -6.60 -2.11
CA ALA A 387 -15.30 -5.55 -1.45
C ALA A 387 -14.67 -5.24 -0.10
N THR A 388 -14.13 -4.03 0.06
CA THR A 388 -13.49 -3.57 1.29
C THR A 388 -14.40 -2.60 2.03
N VAL A 389 -14.51 -2.76 3.35
CA VAL A 389 -15.18 -1.79 4.21
C VAL A 389 -14.15 -0.88 4.85
N ASP A 390 -14.37 0.42 4.72
CA ASP A 390 -13.55 1.41 5.39
C ASP A 390 -14.24 1.96 6.66
N PRO A 391 -13.79 1.56 7.86
CA PRO A 391 -14.43 1.98 9.11
C PRO A 391 -14.21 3.45 9.43
N THR A 392 -13.28 4.13 8.74
CA THR A 392 -13.10 5.58 8.89
C THR A 392 -14.14 6.41 8.14
N LEU A 393 -14.88 5.78 7.23
CA LEU A 393 -15.97 6.44 6.52
C LEU A 393 -17.24 6.50 7.40
N GLY A 394 -17.88 7.66 7.39
CA GLY A 394 -19.15 7.87 8.09
C GLY A 394 -20.33 7.13 7.44
N PRO A 395 -21.49 7.09 8.11
CA PRO A 395 -22.71 6.53 7.51
C PRO A 395 -23.11 7.32 6.26
N ARG A 396 -23.58 6.62 5.22
CA ARG A 396 -23.90 7.14 3.88
C ARG A 396 -22.69 7.74 3.15
N ALA A 397 -21.49 7.26 3.45
CA ALA A 397 -20.30 7.66 2.72
C ALA A 397 -20.34 7.23 1.25
N ASP A 398 -19.50 7.86 0.45
CA ASP A 398 -19.36 7.56 -0.97
C ASP A 398 -18.84 6.13 -1.17
N ILE A 399 -19.32 5.49 -2.24
CA ILE A 399 -18.72 4.24 -2.72
C ILE A 399 -17.66 4.59 -3.75
N SER A 400 -16.49 4.00 -3.61
CA SER A 400 -15.38 4.11 -4.55
C SER A 400 -15.18 2.77 -5.25
N VAL A 401 -15.06 2.80 -6.58
CA VAL A 401 -14.77 1.63 -7.40
C VAL A 401 -13.44 1.88 -8.11
N THR A 402 -12.51 0.93 -7.99
CA THR A 402 -11.27 0.90 -8.75
C THR A 402 -11.26 -0.34 -9.63
N VAL A 403 -11.04 -0.16 -10.93
CA VAL A 403 -10.95 -1.25 -11.92
C VAL A 403 -9.55 -1.22 -12.53
N VAL A 404 -8.88 -2.37 -12.55
CA VAL A 404 -7.62 -2.60 -13.23
C VAL A 404 -7.86 -3.66 -14.30
N ALA A 405 -7.88 -3.25 -15.55
CA ALA A 405 -8.06 -4.13 -16.68
C ALA A 405 -6.71 -4.51 -17.28
N THR A 406 -6.54 -5.76 -17.69
CA THR A 406 -5.28 -6.37 -18.09
C THR A 406 -5.46 -7.25 -19.33
N GLY A 407 -4.35 -7.59 -19.99
CA GLY A 407 -4.37 -8.58 -21.08
C GLY A 407 -4.99 -8.05 -22.37
N PHE A 408 -4.82 -6.75 -22.65
CA PHE A 408 -5.17 -6.16 -23.94
C PHE A 408 -4.32 -6.77 -25.06
N ALA A 409 -4.95 -6.99 -26.23
CA ALA A 409 -4.22 -7.44 -27.41
C ALA A 409 -3.11 -6.43 -27.75
N SER A 410 -1.87 -6.94 -27.82
CA SER A 410 -0.65 -6.18 -28.07
C SER A 410 -0.55 -5.66 -29.49
#